data_AF-A0A2G8S0N4-F1
#
_entry.id   AF-A0A2G8S0N4-F1
#
_cell.length_a   1.000
_cell.length_b   1.000
_cell.length_c   1.000
_cell.angle_alpha   90.00
_cell.angle_beta   90.00
_cell.angle_gamma   90.00
#
_symmetry.space_group_name_H-M   'P 1'
#
loop_
_entity.id
_entity.type
_entity.pdbx_description
1 polymer ?
#
loop_
_entity_poly.entity_id
_entity_poly.type
_entity_poly.pdbx_seq_one_letter_code
_entity_poly.pdbx_strand_id
1 'polypeptide(L)'
;MKHLVVKTASPEAKKLVLNIFRTNERPLTIQELYKEATSSPDLTETDESSIIHSMRYLKKVVLPDLEQRGQVEKVHTKRPLSGEEAAKFQANLTKGKKTAAVPEYNWLWLWQLKAAVPEKPPRPEKKAFGAEVGVGEDWSHLNKRRQRARQEKVGRDVQWLRELKKAEAEAKAESSP
;
A
#
# COMPACT_ATOMS: atom_id res chain seq x y z
N MET A 1 -2.78 -3.77 -35.65
CA MET A 1 -2.37 -3.45 -34.27
C MET A 1 -0.88 -3.67 -34.16
N LYS A 2 -0.08 -2.65 -33.81
CA LYS A 2 1.38 -2.81 -33.67
C LYS A 2 1.62 -3.59 -32.37
N HIS A 3 2.18 -4.80 -32.46
CA HIS A 3 2.68 -5.50 -31.28
C HIS A 3 3.82 -4.67 -30.69
N LEU A 4 3.52 -3.93 -29.62
CA LEU A 4 4.54 -3.28 -28.82
C LEU A 4 5.35 -4.39 -28.17
N VAL A 5 6.52 -4.67 -28.73
CA VAL A 5 7.51 -5.55 -28.10
C VAL A 5 7.89 -4.88 -26.78
N VAL A 6 7.31 -5.37 -25.68
CA VAL A 6 7.64 -4.91 -24.34
C VAL A 6 9.06 -5.40 -24.07
N LYS A 7 10.02 -4.48 -24.06
CA LYS A 7 11.40 -4.80 -23.70
C LYS A 7 11.40 -5.19 -22.23
N THR A 8 11.61 -6.48 -21.96
CA THR A 8 11.76 -7.00 -20.60
C THR A 8 13.18 -6.76 -20.11
N ALA A 9 13.34 -6.38 -18.85
CA ALA A 9 14.66 -6.22 -18.27
C ALA A 9 15.33 -7.58 -18.02
N SER A 10 16.66 -7.62 -18.13
CA SER A 10 17.47 -8.76 -17.68
C SER A 10 17.15 -9.12 -16.22
N PRO A 11 17.04 -10.41 -15.87
CA PRO A 11 16.77 -10.84 -14.49
C PRO A 11 17.85 -10.37 -13.51
N GLU A 12 19.11 -10.30 -13.93
CA GLU A 12 20.24 -9.84 -13.10
C GLU A 12 20.12 -8.35 -12.79
N ALA A 13 19.77 -7.53 -13.78
CA ALA A 13 19.55 -6.10 -13.58
C ALA A 13 18.42 -5.84 -12.58
N LYS A 14 17.36 -6.64 -12.63
CA LYS A 14 16.27 -6.56 -11.65
C LYS A 14 16.74 -6.93 -10.25
N LYS A 15 17.45 -8.04 -10.10
CA LYS A 15 17.99 -8.48 -8.80
C LYS A 15 18.91 -7.43 -8.20
N LEU A 16 19.82 -6.85 -8.98
CA LEU A 16 20.74 -5.81 -8.52
C LEU A 16 19.97 -4.57 -8.04
N VAL A 17 19.01 -4.07 -8.83
CA VAL A 17 18.23 -2.87 -8.44
C VAL A 17 17.41 -3.14 -7.18
N LEU A 18 16.78 -4.31 -7.07
CA LEU A 18 16.05 -4.69 -5.87
C LEU A 18 16.98 -4.84 -4.66
N ASN A 19 18.19 -5.35 -4.84
CA ASN A 19 19.17 -5.44 -3.76
C ASN A 19 19.58 -4.05 -3.26
N ILE A 20 19.87 -3.13 -4.19
CA ILE A 20 20.18 -1.72 -3.86
C ILE A 20 19.05 -1.09 -3.02
N PHE A 21 17.79 -1.28 -3.40
CA PHE A 21 16.68 -0.75 -2.60
C PHE A 21 16.47 -1.49 -1.27
N ARG A 22 16.88 -2.75 -1.14
CA ARG A 22 16.82 -3.46 0.15
C ARG A 22 17.90 -2.98 1.10
N THR A 23 19.09 -2.70 0.58
CA THR A 23 20.21 -2.15 1.34
C THR A 23 19.96 -0.69 1.72
N ASN A 24 19.36 0.09 0.82
CA ASN A 24 19.01 1.48 1.08
C ASN A 24 17.55 1.59 1.48
N GLU A 25 17.28 1.72 2.77
CA GLU A 25 15.92 1.94 3.31
C GLU A 25 15.26 3.26 2.84
N ARG A 26 16.02 4.13 2.17
CA ARG A 26 15.56 5.44 1.70
C ARG A 26 15.17 5.42 0.21
N PRO A 27 14.21 6.26 -0.20
CA PRO A 27 13.88 6.44 -1.62
C PRO A 27 15.06 7.09 -2.37
N LEU A 28 15.44 6.52 -3.52
CA LEU A 28 16.60 6.94 -4.30
C LEU A 28 16.19 7.65 -5.59
N THR A 29 17.00 8.62 -6.02
CA THR A 29 16.90 9.19 -7.37
C THR A 29 17.44 8.22 -8.42
N ILE A 30 17.06 8.41 -9.68
CA ILE A 30 17.59 7.60 -10.80
C ILE A 30 19.12 7.70 -10.90
N GLN A 31 19.68 8.88 -10.60
CA GLN A 31 21.12 9.12 -10.68
C GLN A 31 21.88 8.43 -9.55
N GLU A 32 21.39 8.53 -8.31
CA GLU A 32 21.96 7.82 -7.16
C GLU A 32 21.89 6.32 -7.38
N LEU A 33 20.74 5.81 -7.83
CA LEU A 33 20.55 4.40 -8.11
C LEU A 33 21.48 3.88 -9.21
N TYR A 34 21.67 4.67 -10.28
CA TYR A 34 22.63 4.32 -11.32
C TYR A 34 24.06 4.31 -10.78
N LYS A 35 24.44 5.31 -9.98
CA LYS A 35 25.77 5.42 -9.37
C LYS A 35 26.05 4.21 -8.46
N GLU A 36 25.12 3.88 -7.58
CA GLU A 36 25.23 2.72 -6.69
C GLU A 36 25.33 1.42 -7.49
N ALA A 37 24.51 1.25 -8.53
CA ALA A 37 24.57 0.10 -9.42
C ALA A 37 25.93 -0.07 -10.12
N THR A 38 26.57 1.03 -10.51
CA THR A 38 27.91 1.00 -11.12
C THR A 38 29.04 0.84 -10.11
N SER A 39 28.79 1.14 -8.83
CA SER A 39 29.79 1.04 -7.76
C SER A 39 29.73 -0.28 -6.99
N SER A 40 28.68 -1.09 -7.15
CA SER A 40 28.58 -2.40 -6.50
C SER A 40 29.60 -3.39 -7.09
N PRO A 41 30.57 -3.88 -6.29
CA PRO A 41 31.61 -4.80 -6.76
C PRO A 41 31.14 -6.26 -6.90
N ASP A 42 29.98 -6.60 -6.33
CA ASP A 42 29.52 -7.98 -6.13
C ASP A 42 29.12 -8.75 -7.41
N LEU A 43 29.23 -8.13 -8.60
CA LEU A 43 28.75 -8.73 -9.86
C LEU A 43 29.70 -8.54 -11.05
N THR A 44 30.95 -8.10 -10.82
CA THR A 44 31.91 -7.81 -11.90
C THR A 44 32.67 -9.03 -12.44
N GLU A 45 32.33 -10.25 -12.03
CA GLU A 45 33.02 -11.48 -12.50
C GLU A 45 32.51 -12.03 -13.84
N THR A 46 31.49 -11.39 -14.46
CA THR A 46 31.11 -11.73 -15.84
C THR A 46 31.51 -10.59 -16.77
N ASP A 47 32.45 -10.89 -17.66
CA ASP A 47 33.19 -9.92 -18.45
C ASP A 47 32.30 -9.02 -19.35
N GLU A 48 32.66 -7.74 -19.32
CA GLU A 48 32.48 -6.65 -20.29
C GLU A 48 31.11 -5.98 -20.49
N SER A 49 30.02 -6.51 -19.96
CA SER A 49 28.71 -5.86 -20.08
C SER A 49 28.16 -5.52 -18.69
N SER A 50 28.45 -4.31 -18.19
CA SER A 50 27.85 -3.83 -16.93
C SER A 50 26.35 -4.12 -16.97
N ILE A 51 25.86 -4.91 -16.00
CA ILE A 51 24.47 -5.40 -15.93
C ILE A 51 23.45 -4.28 -16.22
N ILE A 52 23.78 -3.06 -15.80
CA ILE A 52 23.11 -1.83 -16.20
C ILE A 52 24.01 -1.00 -17.13
N HIS A 53 23.95 -1.28 -18.42
CA HIS A 53 24.78 -0.66 -19.45
C HIS A 53 24.59 0.86 -19.61
N SER A 54 23.44 1.41 -19.20
CA SER A 54 23.19 2.86 -19.29
C SER A 54 22.06 3.32 -18.38
N MET A 55 22.10 4.61 -18.03
CA MET A 55 21.01 5.28 -17.31
C MET A 55 19.69 5.29 -18.12
N ARG A 56 19.77 5.28 -19.46
CA ARG A 56 18.59 5.18 -20.33
C ARG A 56 17.94 3.81 -20.20
N TYR A 57 18.73 2.74 -20.17
CA TYR A 57 18.25 1.37 -19.98
C TYR A 57 17.57 1.21 -18.61
N LEU A 58 18.21 1.70 -17.54
CA LEU A 58 17.61 1.73 -16.20
C LEU A 58 16.24 2.43 -16.22
N LYS A 59 16.17 3.64 -16.77
CA LYS A 59 14.95 4.46 -16.78
C LYS A 59 13.83 3.93 -17.68
N LYS A 60 14.16 3.38 -18.85
CA LYS A 60 13.18 3.01 -19.89
C LYS A 60 12.77 1.53 -19.84
N VAL A 61 13.59 0.67 -19.25
CA VAL A 61 13.40 -0.79 -19.29
C VAL A 61 13.30 -1.36 -17.89
N VAL A 62 14.30 -1.14 -17.03
CA VAL A 62 14.38 -1.80 -15.72
C VAL A 62 13.32 -1.28 -14.75
N LEU A 63 13.26 0.04 -14.52
CA LEU A 63 12.31 0.63 -13.58
C LEU A 63 10.85 0.40 -14.00
N PRO A 64 10.45 0.59 -15.27
CA PRO A 64 9.09 0.28 -15.70
C PRO A 64 8.70 -1.20 -15.57
N ASP A 65 9.62 -2.15 -15.84
CA ASP A 65 9.36 -3.59 -15.66
C ASP A 65 9.16 -3.93 -14.17
N LEU A 66 9.95 -3.34 -13.27
CA LEU A 66 9.78 -3.51 -11.82
C LEU A 66 8.49 -2.87 -11.29
N GLU A 67 8.11 -1.71 -11.82
CA GLU A 67 6.86 -1.00 -11.49
C GLU A 67 5.64 -1.79 -11.96
N GLN A 68 5.67 -2.32 -13.18
CA GLN A 68 4.60 -3.16 -13.74
C GLN A 68 4.38 -4.42 -12.90
N ARG A 69 5.45 -4.98 -12.32
CA ARG A 69 5.40 -6.11 -11.38
C ARG A 69 4.96 -5.72 -9.97
N GLY A 70 4.80 -4.42 -9.69
CA GLY A 70 4.42 -3.91 -8.37
C GLY A 70 5.52 -4.05 -7.32
N GLN A 71 6.79 -4.20 -7.71
CA GLN A 71 7.90 -4.36 -6.77
C GLN A 71 8.46 -3.01 -6.32
N VAL A 72 8.42 -2.01 -7.20
CA VAL A 72 8.85 -0.64 -6.91
C VAL A 72 7.74 0.34 -7.24
N GLU A 73 7.78 1.50 -6.61
CA GLU A 73 6.87 2.60 -6.87
C GLU A 73 7.63 3.91 -6.99
N LYS A 74 7.05 4.82 -7.75
CA LYS A 74 7.57 6.15 -7.97
C LYS A 74 6.89 7.13 -7.02
N VAL A 75 7.67 7.73 -6.13
CA VAL A 75 7.17 8.64 -5.09
C VAL A 75 7.59 10.06 -5.38
N HIS A 76 6.66 10.99 -5.14
CA HIS A 76 6.92 12.42 -5.25
C HIS A 76 7.13 13.00 -3.86
N THR A 77 8.34 13.45 -3.57
CA THR A 77 8.72 13.91 -2.23
C THR A 77 9.22 15.34 -2.28
N LYS A 78 8.82 16.14 -1.29
CA LYS A 78 9.35 17.48 -1.03
C LYS A 78 10.60 17.35 -0.15
N ARG A 79 11.78 17.65 -0.68
CA ARG A 79 13.05 17.58 0.06
C ARG A 79 13.61 19.00 0.29
N PRO A 80 14.07 19.34 1.50
CA PRO A 80 14.77 20.61 1.72
C PRO A 80 16.08 20.62 0.94
N LEU A 81 16.41 21.72 0.25
CA LEU A 81 17.70 21.84 -0.41
C LEU A 81 18.79 22.01 0.65
N SER A 82 19.85 21.22 0.54
CA SER A 82 21.08 21.54 1.25
C SER A 82 21.69 22.84 0.69
N GLY A 83 22.37 23.63 1.52
CA GLY A 83 22.99 24.90 1.07
C GLY A 83 23.96 24.72 -0.10
N GLU A 84 24.64 23.58 -0.18
CA GLU A 84 25.51 23.24 -1.31
C GLU A 84 24.75 22.98 -2.61
N GLU A 85 23.57 22.35 -2.51
CA GLU A 85 22.70 22.08 -3.66
C GLU A 85 22.05 23.38 -4.14
N ALA A 86 21.68 24.28 -3.22
CA ALA A 86 21.20 25.62 -3.52
C ALA A 86 22.25 26.44 -4.29
N ALA A 87 23.52 26.39 -3.87
CA ALA A 87 24.62 27.06 -4.56
C ALA A 87 24.84 26.50 -5.97
N LYS A 88 24.82 25.17 -6.15
CA LYS A 88 24.90 24.52 -7.47
C LYS A 88 23.72 24.90 -8.36
N PHE A 89 22.51 25.01 -7.78
CA PHE A 89 21.32 25.44 -8.51
C PHE A 89 21.45 26.90 -8.98
N GLN A 90 21.90 27.81 -8.12
CA GLN A 90 22.18 29.20 -8.48
C GLN A 90 23.27 29.33 -9.54
N ALA A 91 24.32 28.50 -9.48
CA ALA A 91 25.39 28.49 -10.47
C ALA A 91 24.86 28.15 -11.88
N ASN A 92 23.92 27.20 -11.96
CA ASN A 92 23.31 26.76 -13.22
C ASN A 92 22.21 27.70 -13.76
N LEU A 93 21.77 28.70 -12.99
CA LEU A 93 20.78 29.68 -13.47
C LEU A 93 21.40 30.66 -14.47
N THR A 94 20.66 30.90 -15.56
CA THR A 94 20.99 31.96 -16.53
C THR A 94 21.04 33.33 -15.86
N LYS A 95 21.93 34.22 -16.31
CA LYS A 95 22.25 35.52 -15.66
C LYS A 95 21.02 36.32 -15.19
N GLY A 96 19.91 36.32 -15.95
CA GLY A 96 18.68 37.04 -15.60
C GLY A 96 17.83 36.46 -14.46
N LYS A 97 18.14 35.25 -13.97
CA LYS A 97 17.39 34.59 -12.87
C LYS A 97 18.20 34.40 -11.60
N LYS A 98 19.45 34.89 -11.55
CA LYS A 98 20.34 34.74 -10.39
C LYS A 98 19.91 35.54 -9.17
N THR A 99 19.09 36.58 -9.37
CA THR A 99 18.53 37.42 -8.30
C THR A 99 17.22 36.88 -7.73
N ALA A 100 16.66 35.82 -8.31
CA ALA A 100 15.45 35.19 -7.79
C ALA A 100 15.76 34.41 -6.50
N ALA A 101 14.85 34.47 -5.53
CA ALA A 101 14.95 33.70 -4.30
C ALA A 101 15.03 32.20 -4.62
N VAL A 102 16.02 31.52 -4.06
CA VAL A 102 16.16 30.06 -4.21
C VAL A 102 15.01 29.42 -3.43
N PRO A 103 14.25 28.52 -4.04
CA PRO A 103 13.20 27.81 -3.31
C PRO A 103 13.86 26.99 -2.19
N GLU A 104 13.26 27.03 -1.00
CA GLU A 104 13.72 26.27 0.17
C GLU A 104 13.62 24.74 -0.05
N TYR A 105 12.73 24.31 -0.94
CA TYR A 105 12.44 22.91 -1.19
C TYR A 105 12.49 22.56 -2.67
N ASN A 106 12.91 21.33 -2.96
CA ASN A 106 12.90 20.74 -4.28
C ASN A 106 11.90 19.58 -4.31
N TRP A 107 11.13 19.54 -5.38
CA TRP A 107 10.21 18.46 -5.67
C TRP A 107 10.96 17.40 -6.47
N LEU A 108 11.16 16.24 -5.86
CA LEU A 108 11.92 15.15 -6.46
C LEU A 108 11.03 13.93 -6.68
N TRP A 109 11.21 13.33 -7.85
CA TRP A 109 10.68 12.01 -8.16
C TRP A 109 11.70 10.97 -7.78
N LEU A 110 11.39 10.21 -6.74
CA LEU A 110 12.21 9.14 -6.21
C LEU A 110 11.57 7.79 -6.50
N TRP A 111 12.37 6.75 -6.39
CA TRP A 111 11.93 5.36 -6.49
C TRP A 111 12.18 4.66 -5.16
N GLN A 112 11.24 3.82 -4.74
CA GLN A 112 11.38 3.00 -3.55
C GLN A 112 10.71 1.63 -3.75
N LEU A 113 11.02 0.68 -2.86
CA LEU A 113 10.27 -0.58 -2.80
C LEU A 113 8.84 -0.31 -2.40
N LYS A 114 7.91 -0.96 -3.12
CA LYS A 114 6.50 -0.86 -2.78
C LYS A 114 6.27 -1.62 -1.48
N ALA A 115 5.84 -0.91 -0.43
CA ALA A 115 5.40 -1.56 0.79
C ALA A 115 4.19 -2.46 0.49
N ALA A 116 4.10 -3.61 1.15
CA ALA A 116 2.89 -4.43 1.07
C ALA A 116 1.71 -3.56 1.51
N VAL A 117 0.79 -3.30 0.57
CA VAL A 117 -0.40 -2.50 0.86
C VAL A 117 -1.16 -3.25 1.95
N PRO A 118 -1.40 -2.66 3.13
CA PRO A 118 -2.18 -3.32 4.15
C PRO A 118 -3.55 -3.65 3.55
N GLU A 119 -4.00 -4.89 3.72
CA GLU A 119 -5.33 -5.30 3.27
C GLU A 119 -6.34 -4.32 3.85
N LYS A 120 -7.05 -3.59 2.98
CA LYS A 120 -8.06 -2.65 3.44
C LYS A 120 -9.10 -3.46 4.23
N PRO A 121 -9.54 -2.99 5.40
CA PRO A 121 -10.59 -3.68 6.13
C PRO A 121 -11.81 -3.86 5.22
N PRO A 122 -12.52 -5.01 5.32
CA PRO A 122 -13.70 -5.24 4.50
C PRO A 122 -14.66 -4.06 4.65
N ARG A 123 -15.17 -3.56 3.52
CA ARG A 123 -16.13 -2.46 3.56
C ARG A 123 -17.32 -2.91 4.43
N PRO A 124 -17.73 -2.12 5.44
CA PRO A 124 -18.90 -2.47 6.22
C PRO A 124 -20.10 -2.60 5.26
N GLU A 125 -20.79 -3.72 5.35
CA GLU A 125 -22.01 -3.95 4.57
C GLU A 125 -23.01 -2.85 4.93
N LYS A 126 -23.40 -2.04 3.93
CA LYS A 126 -24.42 -1.02 4.11
C LYS A 126 -25.76 -1.74 4.27
N LYS A 127 -26.18 -1.98 5.51
CA LYS A 127 -27.55 -2.41 5.80
C LYS A 127 -28.50 -1.40 5.17
N ALA A 128 -29.51 -1.89 4.43
CA ALA A 128 -30.51 -1.02 3.84
C ALA A 128 -31.18 -0.20 4.95
N PHE A 129 -31.36 1.10 4.71
CA PHE A 129 -32.08 1.97 5.63
C PHE A 129 -33.50 1.41 5.80
N GLY A 130 -33.88 1.07 7.04
CA GLY A 130 -35.16 0.42 7.34
C GLY A 130 -35.12 -1.11 7.45
N ALA A 131 -33.95 -1.75 7.36
CA ALA A 131 -33.82 -3.19 7.66
C ALA A 131 -34.27 -3.52 9.09
N GLU A 132 -34.07 -2.59 10.05
CA GLU A 132 -34.52 -2.73 11.44
C GLU A 132 -36.05 -2.76 11.58
N VAL A 133 -36.77 -2.14 10.65
CA VAL A 133 -38.23 -2.13 10.60
C VAL A 133 -38.79 -3.14 9.57
N GLY A 134 -37.93 -4.04 9.07
CA GLY A 134 -38.32 -5.11 8.15
C GLY A 134 -38.61 -4.67 6.70
N VAL A 135 -38.12 -3.50 6.29
CA VAL A 135 -38.23 -3.03 4.90
C VAL A 135 -37.35 -3.93 4.02
N GLY A 136 -37.99 -4.68 3.12
CA GLY A 136 -37.34 -5.67 2.24
C GLY A 136 -37.57 -7.12 2.66
N GLU A 137 -38.19 -7.39 3.82
CA GLU A 137 -38.63 -8.74 4.14
C GLU A 137 -39.87 -9.13 3.32
N ASP A 138 -39.97 -10.41 2.96
CA ASP A 138 -41.14 -10.94 2.26
C ASP A 138 -42.32 -11.08 3.23
N TRP A 139 -43.12 -10.02 3.31
CA TRP A 139 -44.36 -9.95 4.09
C TRP A 139 -45.54 -10.61 3.38
N SER A 140 -45.39 -11.03 2.12
CA SER A 140 -46.48 -11.61 1.32
C SER A 140 -46.95 -12.98 1.82
N HIS A 141 -46.11 -13.70 2.58
CA HIS A 141 -46.39 -15.05 3.06
C HIS A 141 -46.75 -15.11 4.56
N LEU A 142 -48.05 -15.12 4.86
CA LEU A 142 -48.61 -15.16 6.22
C LEU A 142 -48.05 -16.32 7.07
N ASN A 143 -47.85 -17.49 6.45
CA ASN A 143 -47.39 -18.67 7.18
C ASN A 143 -45.93 -18.54 7.64
N LYS A 144 -45.05 -17.98 6.79
CA LYS A 144 -43.65 -17.68 7.16
C LYS A 144 -43.58 -16.64 8.28
N ARG A 145 -44.48 -15.64 8.26
CA ARG A 145 -44.58 -14.65 9.34
C ARG A 145 -45.01 -15.30 10.66
N ARG A 146 -46.04 -16.15 10.63
CA ARG A 146 -46.48 -16.89 11.83
C ARG A 146 -45.37 -17.78 12.38
N GLN A 147 -44.58 -18.43 11.52
CA GLN A 147 -43.46 -19.26 11.93
C GLN A 147 -42.35 -18.45 12.60
N ARG A 148 -41.97 -17.29 12.04
CA ARG A 148 -40.99 -16.37 12.66
C ARG A 148 -41.47 -15.84 14.02
N ALA A 149 -42.71 -15.37 14.10
CA ALA A 149 -43.28 -14.89 15.36
C ALA A 149 -43.33 -15.99 16.44
N ARG A 150 -43.59 -17.25 16.05
CA ARG A 150 -43.51 -18.40 16.96
C ARG A 150 -42.08 -18.63 17.45
N GLN A 151 -41.09 -18.58 16.55
CA GLN A 151 -39.68 -18.75 16.91
C GLN A 151 -39.20 -17.64 17.86
N GLU A 152 -39.56 -16.39 17.59
CA GLU A 152 -39.22 -15.25 18.46
C GLU A 152 -39.88 -15.36 19.83
N LYS A 153 -41.13 -15.81 19.89
CA LYS A 153 -41.83 -16.05 21.16
C LYS A 153 -41.12 -17.14 21.96
N VAL A 154 -40.87 -18.29 21.35
CA VAL A 154 -40.18 -19.41 22.01
C VAL A 154 -38.77 -19.01 22.44
N GLY A 155 -38.05 -18.25 21.62
CA GLY A 155 -36.73 -17.73 21.97
C GLY A 155 -36.76 -16.85 23.22
N ARG A 156 -37.75 -15.96 23.34
CA ARG A 156 -37.96 -15.13 24.55
C ARG A 156 -38.29 -15.98 25.77
N ASP A 157 -39.19 -16.95 25.64
CA ASP A 157 -39.58 -17.83 26.75
C ASP A 157 -38.37 -18.64 27.26
N VAL A 158 -37.50 -19.09 26.35
CA VAL A 158 -36.26 -19.81 26.70
C VAL A 158 -35.22 -18.90 27.37
N GLN A 159 -35.06 -17.66 26.90
CA GLN A 159 -34.19 -16.69 27.56
C GLN A 159 -34.64 -16.41 28.98
N TRP A 160 -35.95 -16.18 29.17
CA TRP A 160 -36.54 -15.95 30.48
C TRP A 160 -36.34 -17.14 31.44
N LEU A 161 -36.53 -18.37 30.96
CA LEU A 161 -36.23 -19.58 31.74
C LEU A 161 -34.76 -19.70 32.14
N ARG A 162 -33.83 -19.26 31.28
CA ARG A 162 -32.40 -19.22 31.61
C ARG A 162 -32.10 -18.17 32.68
N GLU A 163 -32.71 -17.00 32.59
CA GLU A 163 -32.58 -15.94 33.61
C GLU A 163 -33.10 -16.39 34.96
N LEU A 164 -34.28 -17.05 35.01
CA LEU A 164 -34.81 -17.62 36.24
C LEU A 164 -33.87 -18.64 36.89
N LYS A 165 -33.37 -19.60 36.10
CA LYS A 165 -32.40 -20.60 36.60
C LYS A 165 -31.11 -19.96 37.11
N LYS A 166 -30.67 -18.88 36.46
CA LYS A 166 -29.49 -18.13 36.89
C LYS A 166 -29.75 -17.44 38.23
N ALA A 167 -30.89 -16.77 38.39
CA ALA A 167 -31.28 -16.13 39.65
C ALA A 167 -31.46 -17.15 40.78
N GLU A 168 -32.03 -18.33 40.52
CA GLU A 168 -32.12 -19.43 41.49
C GLU A 168 -30.74 -19.92 41.94
N ALA A 169 -29.79 -20.04 41.01
CA ALA A 169 -28.42 -20.45 41.32
C ALA A 169 -27.68 -19.41 42.17
N GLU A 170 -27.85 -18.12 41.86
CA GLU A 170 -27.28 -17.01 42.63
C GLU A 170 -27.87 -16.95 44.06
N ALA A 171 -29.20 -17.07 44.20
CA ALA A 171 -29.85 -17.10 45.50
C ALA A 171 -29.41 -18.31 46.35
N LYS A 172 -29.21 -19.48 45.73
CA LYS A 172 -28.70 -20.67 46.41
C LYS A 172 -27.24 -20.54 46.84
N ALA A 173 -26.43 -19.81 46.07
CA ALA A 173 -25.05 -19.50 46.43
C ALA A 173 -24.97 -18.52 47.61
N GLU A 174 -25.87 -17.53 47.66
CA GLU A 174 -25.97 -16.58 48.78
C GLU A 174 -26.57 -17.20 50.05
N SER A 175 -27.46 -18.19 49.93
CA SER A 175 -28.08 -18.87 51.08
C SER A 175 -27.24 -19.99 51.71
N SER A 176 -26.05 -20.27 51.18
CA SER A 176 -25.13 -21.30 51.70
C SER A 176 -23.92 -20.63 52.36
N PRO A 177 -23.98 -20.29 53.66
CA PRO A 177 -22.86 -19.73 54.41
C PRO A 177 -21.74 -20.74 54.68
#